data_AF-A0A4Y9T9M4-F1
#
_entry.id   AF-A0A4Y9T9M4-F1
#
_cell.length_a   1.000
_cell.length_b   1.000
_cell.length_c   1.000
_cell.angle_alpha   90.00
_cell.angle_beta   90.00
_cell.angle_gamma   90.00
#
_symmetry.space_group_name_H-M   'P 1'
#
loop_
_entity.id
_entity.type
_entity.pdbx_description
1 polymer ?
#
loop_
_entity_poly.entity_id
_entity_poly.type
_entity_poly.pdbx_seq_one_letter_code
_entity_poly.pdbx_strand_id
1 'polypeptide(L)'
;AFASDVPRRRSELKAALDGGDLEAAARLLHGLCGSASYLGASELHRLCGELERAANAGDMTALRAALPDLMQMLDRFEAESA
;
A
#
# COMPACT_ATOMS: atom_id res chain seq x y z
N ALA A 1 6.91 -0.76 15.14
CA ALA A 1 5.48 -1.17 15.16
C ALA A 1 4.83 -1.08 13.79
N PHE A 2 4.91 0.06 13.08
CA PHE A 2 4.50 0.13 11.67
C PHE A 2 5.70 0.12 10.72
N ALA A 3 6.70 0.98 10.93
CA ALA A 3 7.91 1.05 10.10
C ALA A 3 8.61 -0.31 9.92
N SER A 4 8.76 -1.08 11.00
CA SER A 4 9.36 -2.43 10.97
C SER A 4 8.55 -3.44 10.14
N ASP A 5 7.27 -3.18 9.90
CA ASP A 5 6.33 -4.07 9.21
C ASP A 5 6.11 -3.63 7.74
N VAL A 6 6.53 -2.42 7.37
CA VAL A 6 6.46 -1.86 6.01
C VAL A 6 7.19 -2.74 4.99
N PRO A 7 8.45 -3.20 5.21
CA PRO A 7 9.16 -4.02 4.23
C PRO A 7 8.46 -5.34 3.90
N ARG A 8 7.87 -5.96 4.93
CA ARG A 8 7.11 -7.21 4.81
C ARG A 8 5.83 -6.98 4.00
N ARG A 9 5.03 -5.98 4.38
CA ARG A 9 3.77 -5.63 3.70
C ARG A 9 3.99 -5.22 2.25
N ARG A 10 5.10 -4.53 1.97
CA ARG A 10 5.53 -4.15 0.62
C ARG A 10 5.75 -5.38 -0.27
N SER A 11 6.50 -6.35 0.25
CA SER A 11 6.78 -7.60 -0.46
C SER A 11 5.51 -8.42 -0.69
N GLU A 12 4.64 -8.52 0.32
CA GLU A 12 3.35 -9.22 0.23
C GLU A 12 2.42 -8.57 -0.79
N LEU A 13 2.34 -7.23 -0.82
CA LEU A 13 1.50 -6.51 -1.77
C LEU A 13 1.98 -6.72 -3.21
N LYS A 14 3.30 -6.68 -3.43
CA LYS A 14 3.88 -6.95 -4.74
C LYS A 14 3.59 -8.38 -5.20
N ALA A 15 3.76 -9.36 -4.32
CA ALA A 15 3.45 -10.76 -4.62
C ALA A 15 1.97 -10.98 -4.94
N ALA A 16 1.05 -10.34 -4.20
CA ALA A 16 -0.38 -10.42 -4.46
C ALA A 16 -0.72 -9.84 -5.84
N LEU A 17 -0.17 -8.68 -6.19
CA LEU A 17 -0.41 -8.04 -7.49
C LEU A 17 0.20 -8.81 -8.67
N ASP A 18 1.41 -9.37 -8.49
CA ASP A 18 2.06 -10.22 -9.50
C ASP A 18 1.29 -11.54 -9.69
N GLY A 19 0.68 -12.07 -8.62
CA GLY A 19 -0.19 -13.24 -8.65
C GLY A 19 -1.64 -12.98 -9.10
N GLY A 20 -2.04 -11.72 -9.29
CA GLY A 20 -3.42 -11.33 -9.60
C GLY A 20 -4.41 -11.49 -8.45
N ASP A 21 -3.94 -11.66 -7.21
CA ASP A 21 -4.77 -11.77 -6.01
C ASP A 21 -5.16 -10.38 -5.51
N LEU A 22 -6.21 -9.84 -6.14
CA LEU A 22 -6.74 -8.52 -5.82
C LEU A 22 -7.36 -8.44 -4.44
N GLU A 23 -7.93 -9.53 -3.94
CA GLU A 23 -8.47 -9.58 -2.59
C GLU A 23 -7.37 -9.46 -1.53
N ALA A 24 -6.26 -10.18 -1.71
CA ALA A 24 -5.10 -10.03 -0.83
C ALA A 24 -4.51 -8.63 -0.93
N ALA A 25 -4.41 -8.06 -2.13
CA ALA A 25 -3.95 -6.69 -2.33
C ALA A 25 -4.84 -5.68 -1.57
N ALA A 26 -6.17 -5.78 -1.68
CA ALA A 26 -7.12 -4.92 -0.97
C ALA A 26 -6.95 -5.01 0.56
N ARG A 27 -6.84 -6.22 1.11
CA ARG A 27 -6.62 -6.43 2.57
C ARG A 27 -5.30 -5.81 3.05
N LEU A 28 -4.23 -5.96 2.28
CA LEU A 28 -2.92 -5.39 2.60
C LEU A 28 -2.96 -3.86 2.57
N LEU A 29 -3.60 -3.28 1.54
CA LEU A 29 -3.80 -1.85 1.39
C LEU A 29 -4.67 -1.27 2.53
N HIS A 30 -5.74 -1.95 2.91
CA HIS A 30 -6.58 -1.56 4.05
C HIS A 30 -5.78 -1.48 5.36
N GLY A 31 -4.95 -2.49 5.63
CA GLY A 31 -4.07 -2.50 6.81
C GLY A 31 -3.00 -1.39 6.78
N LEU A 32 -2.49 -1.07 5.59
CA LEU A 32 -1.59 0.05 5.33
C LEU A 32 -2.28 1.41 5.56
N CYS A 33 -3.49 1.61 5.00
CA CYS A 33 -4.34 2.79 5.20
C CYS A 33 -4.53 3.10 6.69
N GLY A 34 -4.94 2.08 7.46
CA GLY A 34 -5.28 2.22 8.87
C GLY A 34 -4.07 2.58 9.73
N SER A 35 -2.91 2.03 9.39
CA SER A 35 -1.67 2.31 10.11
C SER A 35 -1.07 3.68 9.76
N ALA A 36 -1.12 4.08 8.48
CA ALA A 36 -0.62 5.38 8.01
C ALA A 36 -1.43 6.58 8.55
N SER A 37 -2.74 6.39 8.77
CA SER A 37 -3.63 7.43 9.33
C SER A 37 -3.21 7.88 10.73
N TYR A 38 -2.55 7.00 11.49
CA TYR A 38 -2.07 7.28 12.85
C TYR A 38 -0.79 8.13 12.88
N LEU A 39 -0.10 8.28 11.75
CA LEU A 39 1.25 8.83 11.66
C LEU A 39 1.30 10.20 10.95
N GLY A 40 0.16 10.82 10.69
CA GLY A 40 0.09 12.12 9.98
C GLY A 40 0.42 12.03 8.49
N ALA A 41 0.55 10.82 7.93
CA ALA A 41 0.86 10.58 6.53
C ALA A 41 -0.40 10.68 5.66
N SER A 42 -1.01 11.88 5.59
CA SER A 42 -2.28 12.12 4.89
C SER A 42 -2.25 11.71 3.41
N GLU A 43 -1.11 11.89 2.75
CA GLU A 43 -0.94 11.51 1.35
C GLU A 43 -0.88 9.99 1.18
N LEU A 44 -0.18 9.28 2.08
CA LEU A 44 -0.10 7.82 2.06
C LEU A 44 -1.47 7.20 2.33
N HIS A 45 -2.21 7.75 3.29
CA HIS A 45 -3.58 7.34 3.58
C HIS A 45 -4.50 7.52 2.35
N ARG A 46 -4.43 8.68 1.67
CA ARG A 46 -5.21 8.93 0.45
C ARG A 46 -4.89 7.91 -0.64
N LEU A 47 -3.60 7.70 -0.94
CA LEU A 47 -3.17 6.80 -2.01
C LEU A 47 -3.53 5.35 -1.70
N CYS A 48 -3.34 4.89 -0.47
CA CYS A 48 -3.74 3.54 -0.08
C CYS A 48 -5.25 3.34 -0.22
N GLY A 49 -6.08 4.35 0.11
CA GLY A 49 -7.52 4.28 -0.06
C GLY A 49 -7.97 4.28 -1.53
N GLU A 50 -7.25 4.99 -2.41
CA GLU A 50 -7.47 4.93 -3.86
C GLU A 50 -7.15 3.55 -4.42
N LEU A 51 -6.01 2.98 -4.02
CA LEU A 51 -5.59 1.64 -4.43
C LEU A 51 -6.52 0.55 -3.87
N GLU A 52 -7.00 0.69 -2.63
CA GLU A 52 -7.97 -0.23 -2.03
C GLU A 52 -9.28 -0.25 -2.84
N ARG A 53 -9.79 0.93 -3.24
CA ARG A 53 -10.96 1.02 -4.12
C ARG A 53 -10.70 0.40 -5.48
N ALA A 54 -9.54 0.64 -6.08
CA ALA A 54 -9.16 0.04 -7.36
C ALA A 54 -9.08 -1.49 -7.28
N ALA A 55 -8.49 -2.03 -6.21
CA ALA A 55 -8.42 -3.47 -5.98
C ALA A 55 -9.81 -4.09 -5.80
N ASN A 56 -10.68 -3.47 -5.01
CA ASN A 56 -12.07 -3.91 -4.85
C ASN A 56 -12.87 -3.84 -6.16
N ALA A 57 -12.56 -2.88 -7.04
CA ALA A 57 -13.21 -2.71 -8.34
C ALA A 57 -12.64 -3.62 -9.44
N GLY A 58 -11.57 -4.38 -9.19
CA GLY A 58 -10.92 -5.17 -10.24
C GLY A 58 -10.00 -4.36 -11.17
N ASP A 59 -9.74 -3.08 -10.87
CA ASP A 59 -9.01 -2.18 -11.76
C ASP A 59 -7.48 -2.35 -11.63
N MET A 60 -6.99 -3.40 -12.28
CA MET A 60 -5.56 -3.71 -12.38
C MET A 60 -4.75 -2.59 -13.04
N THR A 61 -5.38 -1.78 -13.90
CA THR A 61 -4.69 -0.69 -14.61
C THR A 61 -4.37 0.43 -13.65
N ALA A 62 -5.37 0.88 -12.88
CA ALA A 62 -5.19 1.88 -11.84
C ALA A 62 -4.20 1.42 -10.77
N LEU A 63 -4.30 0.15 -10.33
CA LEU A 63 -3.36 -0.44 -9.38
C LEU A 63 -1.92 -0.38 -9.87
N ARG A 64 -1.65 -0.83 -11.10
CA ARG A 64 -0.30 -0.82 -11.68
C ARG A 64 0.24 0.58 -11.89
N ALA A 65 -0.62 1.55 -12.23
CA ALA A 65 -0.22 2.93 -12.44
C ALA A 65 0.22 3.62 -11.14
N ALA A 66 -0.49 3.36 -10.03
CA ALA A 66 -0.24 4.00 -8.74
C ALA A 66 0.70 3.20 -7.80
N LEU A 67 1.03 1.94 -8.14
CA LEU A 67 1.95 1.12 -7.36
C LEU A 67 3.35 1.73 -7.18
N PRO A 68 4.00 2.31 -8.21
CA PRO A 68 5.32 2.93 -8.04
C PRO A 68 5.32 4.10 -7.05
N ASP A 69 4.25 4.90 -7.04
CA ASP A 69 4.09 6.02 -6.11
C ASP A 69 3.96 5.51 -4.68
N LEU A 70 3.13 4.48 -4.46
CA LEU A 70 3.00 3.84 -3.15
C LEU A 70 4.35 3.32 -2.64
N MET A 71 5.13 2.66 -3.50
CA MET A 71 6.44 2.12 -3.14
C MET A 71 7.41 3.23 -2.71
N GLN A 72 7.46 4.34 -3.45
CA GLN A 72 8.29 5.49 -3.09
C GLN A 72 7.90 6.10 -1.73
N MET A 73 6.59 6.21 -1.47
CA MET A 73 6.10 6.78 -0.21
C MET A 73 6.45 5.87 0.99
N LEU A 74 6.36 4.55 0.81
CA LEU A 74 6.76 3.59 1.82
C LEU A 74 8.27 3.60 2.07
N ASP A 75 9.09 3.71 1.01
CA ASP A 75 10.55 3.81 1.14
C ASP A 75 10.96 5.09 1.89
N ARG A 76 10.32 6.23 1.61
CA ARG A 76 10.54 7.48 2.37
C ARG A 76 10.18 7.29 3.84
N PHE A 77 9.02 6.69 4.10
CA PHE A 77 8.55 6.49 5.47
C PHE A 77 9.47 5.56 6.27
N GLU A 78 10.00 4.50 5.65
CA GLU A 78 11.01 3.63 6.26
C GLU A 78 12.29 4.39 6.59
N ALA A 79 12.79 5.21 5.66
CA ALA A 79 14.00 6.01 5.86
C ALA A 79 13.86 7.09 6.96
N GLU A 80 12.67 7.69 7.12
CA GLU A 80 12.39 8.68 8.16
C GLU A 80 12.19 8.05 9.55
N SER A 81 11.89 6.74 9.60
CA SER A 81 11.62 6.01 10.83
C SER A 81 12.81 5.17 11.35
N ALA A 82 13.94 5.17 10.62
CA ALA A 82 15.17 4.44 10.93
C ALA A 82 16.15 5.30 11.74
#